data_AF-A0A8S3YPE2-F1
#
_entry.id   AF-A0A8S3YPE2-F1
#
_cell.length_a   1.000
_cell.length_b   1.000
_cell.length_c   1.000
_cell.angle_alpha   90.00
_cell.angle_beta   90.00
_cell.angle_gamma   90.00
#
_symmetry.space_group_name_H-M   'P 1'
#
loop_
_entity.id
_entity.type
_entity.pdbx_description
1 polymer ?
#
loop_
_entity_poly.entity_id
_entity_poly.type
_entity_poly.pdbx_seq_one_letter_code
_entity_poly.pdbx_strand_id
1 'polypeptide(L)'
;MACSNDWILQSASLVWILASLLSESQSKKTQAYFMDSSDCGDQKHVGGAVVFSHSKGDYYLHDIDCQIIFKAESSDWKLMLRVIEMDIPDRTPNGYCNDALYVFDDNTILTRAMEDAGGTGGLCGRILPPTLKSTGQFMTVVFKTDSDGPVGRGFKFIMTAVREDGDKFSSCGSSFQCENKLCVDEALICDGVDHCGDFSDEAASGRARCKE
;
A
#
# COMPACT_ATOMS: atom_id res chain seq x y z
N MET A 1 0.59 57.58 38.93
CA MET A 1 -0.63 57.26 38.16
C MET A 1 -0.20 56.43 36.97
N ALA A 2 -0.43 55.12 37.03
CA ALA A 2 -0.24 54.23 35.90
C ALA A 2 -1.60 54.14 35.17
N CYS A 3 -1.61 54.42 33.88
CA CYS A 3 -2.68 53.99 32.99
C CYS A 3 -2.10 52.95 32.03
N SER A 4 -2.84 51.86 31.96
CA SER A 4 -2.70 50.65 31.16
C SER A 4 -2.55 50.90 29.66
N ASN A 5 -1.85 50.00 28.99
CA ASN A 5 -2.28 49.42 27.71
C ASN A 5 -1.92 47.94 27.74
N ASP A 6 -2.87 47.14 28.22
CA ASP A 6 -2.98 45.74 27.85
C ASP A 6 -3.42 45.64 26.38
N TRP A 7 -3.38 44.41 25.85
CA TRP A 7 -3.66 43.96 24.48
C TRP A 7 -2.39 43.76 23.64
N ILE A 8 -1.96 42.49 23.63
CA ILE A 8 -1.22 41.70 22.63
C ILE A 8 -0.35 40.70 23.41
N LEU A 9 -0.96 39.79 24.16
CA LEU A 9 -0.29 38.60 24.69
C LEU A 9 -1.29 37.43 24.77
N GLN A 10 -1.88 37.06 23.63
CA GLN A 10 -2.63 35.80 23.56
C GLN A 10 -2.60 35.10 22.19
N SER A 11 -1.80 35.58 21.24
CA SER A 11 -1.82 35.07 19.85
C SER A 11 -0.58 34.27 19.44
N ALA A 12 0.27 33.85 20.36
CA ALA A 12 1.38 32.95 20.02
C ALA A 12 0.98 31.47 20.16
N SER A 13 0.29 31.09 21.24
CA SER A 13 -0.04 29.68 21.51
C SER A 13 -1.14 29.12 20.60
N LEU A 14 -2.14 29.93 20.22
CA LEU A 14 -3.21 29.50 19.33
C LEU A 14 -2.75 29.37 17.86
N VAL A 15 -1.76 30.16 17.43
CA VAL A 15 -1.18 30.07 16.08
C VAL A 15 -0.38 28.79 15.91
N TRP A 16 0.32 28.30 16.93
CA TRP A 16 0.95 26.98 16.91
C TRP A 16 -0.07 25.84 16.88
N ILE A 17 -1.16 25.94 17.66
CA ILE A 17 -2.21 24.91 17.68
C ILE A 17 -2.97 24.86 16.34
N LEU A 18 -3.20 26.01 15.69
CA LEU A 18 -3.78 26.07 14.35
C LEU A 18 -2.78 25.66 13.24
N ALA A 19 -1.48 25.90 13.41
CA ALA A 19 -0.45 25.42 12.48
C ALA A 19 -0.25 23.90 12.56
N SER A 20 -0.55 23.26 13.70
CA SER A 20 -0.60 21.79 13.80
C SER A 20 -1.86 21.17 13.18
N LEU A 21 -2.87 21.97 12.85
CA LEU A 21 -4.12 21.53 12.20
C LEU A 21 -4.14 21.85 10.69
N LEU A 22 -3.04 22.37 10.13
CA LEU A 22 -2.88 22.58 8.71
C LEU A 22 -1.76 21.70 8.17
N SER A 23 -2.17 20.74 7.33
CA SER A 23 -1.36 19.88 6.47
C SER A 23 -0.81 18.59 7.06
N GLU A 24 -1.62 17.54 6.98
CA GLU A 24 -1.13 16.23 6.51
C GLU A 24 -1.69 15.95 5.11
N SER A 25 -1.51 16.91 4.19
CA SER A 25 -1.34 16.55 2.78
C SER A 25 0.16 16.42 2.56
N GLN A 26 0.75 15.40 3.18
CA GLN A 26 2.06 14.92 2.81
C GLN A 26 1.81 13.93 1.69
N SER A 27 2.18 14.28 0.47
CA SER A 27 2.50 13.28 -0.56
C SER A 27 3.62 12.43 0.07
N LYS A 28 3.26 11.24 0.55
CA LYS A 28 4.11 10.40 1.40
C LYS A 28 4.99 9.55 0.49
N LYS A 29 6.31 9.55 0.77
CA LYS A 29 7.25 8.50 0.34
C LYS A 29 6.70 7.11 0.64
N THR A 30 7.28 6.05 0.05
CA THR A 30 6.86 4.67 0.31
C THR A 30 6.67 4.39 1.80
N GLN A 31 5.49 3.89 2.16
CA GLN A 31 5.18 3.48 3.52
C GLN A 31 5.42 1.98 3.68
N ALA A 32 5.84 1.53 4.87
CA ALA A 32 6.00 0.11 5.17
C ALA A 32 4.91 -0.34 6.16
N TYR A 33 4.27 -1.48 5.89
CA TYR A 33 3.25 -2.08 6.76
C TYR A 33 3.52 -3.56 7.00
N PHE A 34 3.09 -4.06 8.16
CA PHE A 34 3.33 -5.44 8.59
C PHE A 34 2.03 -6.13 9.03
N MET A 35 1.75 -7.30 8.45
CA MET A 35 0.49 -8.02 8.66
C MET A 35 0.50 -9.00 9.86
N ASP A 36 1.41 -8.81 10.83
CA ASP A 36 1.51 -9.57 12.09
C ASP A 36 1.38 -8.69 13.35
N SER A 37 1.10 -7.39 13.18
CA SER A 37 1.33 -6.36 14.19
C SER A 37 0.24 -5.28 14.20
N SER A 38 0.58 -4.09 14.71
CA SER A 38 -0.30 -2.95 14.92
C SER A 38 -0.90 -2.33 13.65
N ASP A 39 -0.49 -2.74 12.46
CA ASP A 39 -1.04 -2.18 11.21
C ASP A 39 -2.39 -2.80 10.82
N CYS A 40 -2.77 -3.90 11.47
CA CYS A 40 -4.03 -4.60 11.23
C CYS A 40 -5.25 -3.82 11.78
N GLY A 41 -6.37 -3.88 11.06
CA GLY A 41 -7.65 -3.27 11.40
C GLY A 41 -7.85 -1.83 10.90
N ASP A 42 -6.77 -1.14 10.54
CA ASP A 42 -6.82 0.26 10.12
C ASP A 42 -7.04 0.44 8.61
N GLN A 43 -7.62 1.59 8.26
CA GLN A 43 -7.57 2.10 6.90
C GLN A 43 -6.26 2.88 6.68
N LYS A 44 -5.50 2.51 5.65
CA LYS A 44 -4.24 3.14 5.29
C LYS A 44 -4.39 3.93 3.99
N HIS A 45 -4.12 5.23 4.06
CA HIS A 45 -4.05 6.09 2.89
C HIS A 45 -2.68 5.94 2.21
N VAL A 46 -2.67 5.57 0.93
CA VAL A 46 -1.44 5.23 0.22
C VAL A 46 -1.34 5.91 -1.14
N GLY A 47 -0.18 6.54 -1.38
CA GLY A 47 0.36 6.79 -2.74
C GLY A 47 1.23 5.61 -3.18
N GLY A 48 2.10 5.14 -2.29
CA GLY A 48 2.89 3.92 -2.46
C GLY A 48 3.19 3.26 -1.11
N ALA A 49 3.22 1.93 -1.07
CA ALA A 49 3.56 1.15 0.11
C ALA A 49 4.22 -0.20 -0.23
N VAL A 50 5.05 -0.69 0.69
CA VAL A 50 5.54 -2.07 0.72
C VAL A 50 4.96 -2.75 1.95
N VAL A 51 4.33 -3.89 1.75
CA VAL A 51 3.65 -4.64 2.81
C VAL A 51 4.31 -5.99 2.99
N PHE A 52 4.62 -6.31 4.23
CA PHE A 52 5.27 -7.54 4.64
C PHE A 52 4.29 -8.38 5.45
N SER A 53 4.41 -9.70 5.31
CA SER A 53 3.63 -10.63 6.14
C SER A 53 3.90 -10.46 7.64
N HIS A 54 5.15 -10.20 8.03
CA HIS A 54 5.56 -10.10 9.43
C HIS A 54 6.74 -9.13 9.62
N SER A 55 6.88 -8.60 10.85
CA SER A 55 7.84 -7.56 11.21
C SER A 55 9.17 -8.09 11.76
N LYS A 56 9.17 -9.31 12.30
CA LYS A 56 10.34 -9.93 12.95
C LYS A 56 10.40 -11.43 12.72
N GLY A 57 11.61 -11.94 12.63
CA GLY A 57 11.87 -13.35 12.34
C GLY A 57 11.98 -13.59 10.84
N ASP A 58 12.31 -14.83 10.48
CA ASP A 58 12.46 -15.25 9.09
C ASP A 58 11.17 -15.91 8.54
N TYR A 59 10.18 -16.16 9.41
CA TYR A 59 8.95 -16.90 9.11
C TYR A 59 7.76 -16.23 9.80
N TYR A 60 6.59 -16.26 9.16
CA TYR A 60 5.35 -15.79 9.77
C TYR A 60 4.88 -16.72 10.90
N LEU A 61 4.02 -16.21 11.78
CA LEU A 61 3.48 -16.95 12.93
C LEU A 61 2.11 -17.55 12.63
N HIS A 62 1.71 -18.53 13.43
CA HIS A 62 0.33 -19.05 13.48
C HIS A 62 -0.63 -18.02 14.11
N ASP A 63 -1.93 -18.31 14.00
CA ASP A 63 -3.03 -17.53 14.58
C ASP A 63 -3.08 -16.05 14.18
N ILE A 64 -2.55 -15.69 13.01
CA ILE A 64 -2.68 -14.36 12.43
C ILE A 64 -4.10 -14.20 11.86
N ASP A 65 -4.78 -13.12 12.25
CA ASP A 65 -6.00 -12.64 11.60
C ASP A 65 -5.85 -11.14 11.36
N CYS A 66 -5.23 -10.78 10.23
CA CYS A 66 -4.90 -9.40 9.91
C CYS A 66 -5.65 -8.93 8.67
N GLN A 67 -6.31 -7.78 8.78
CA GLN A 67 -6.95 -7.09 7.66
C GLN A 67 -6.37 -5.68 7.53
N ILE A 68 -6.05 -5.24 6.33
CA ILE A 68 -5.69 -3.84 6.04
C ILE A 68 -6.56 -3.34 4.89
N ILE A 69 -7.17 -2.16 5.07
CA ILE A 69 -7.95 -1.48 4.03
C ILE A 69 -7.08 -0.39 3.43
N PHE A 70 -6.69 -0.53 2.17
CA PHE A 70 -5.94 0.49 1.45
C PHE A 70 -6.89 1.43 0.74
N LYS A 71 -6.59 2.73 0.81
CA LYS A 71 -7.34 3.79 0.14
C LYS A 71 -6.39 4.71 -0.61
N ALA A 72 -6.65 4.94 -1.89
CA ALA A 72 -5.94 5.93 -2.69
C ALA A 72 -6.30 7.38 -2.27
N GLU A 73 -5.51 8.36 -2.68
CA GLU A 73 -5.71 9.76 -2.26
C GLU A 73 -7.03 10.35 -2.76
N SER A 74 -7.43 10.03 -4.00
CA SER A 74 -8.72 10.45 -4.57
C SER A 74 -9.39 9.33 -5.36
N SER A 75 -10.67 9.57 -5.72
CA SER A 75 -11.51 8.59 -6.42
C SER A 75 -11.08 8.29 -7.85
N ASP A 76 -10.24 9.14 -8.44
CA ASP A 76 -9.72 8.95 -9.81
C ASP A 76 -8.51 8.01 -9.83
N TRP A 77 -7.93 7.73 -8.67
CA TRP A 77 -6.82 6.79 -8.52
C TRP A 77 -7.35 5.39 -8.23
N LYS A 78 -6.67 4.42 -8.82
CA LYS A 78 -6.84 3.00 -8.55
C LYS A 78 -5.65 2.49 -7.77
N LEU A 79 -5.75 1.30 -7.21
CA LEU A 79 -4.70 0.61 -6.50
C LEU A 79 -4.19 -0.56 -7.34
N MET A 80 -2.88 -0.65 -7.46
CA MET A 80 -2.16 -1.72 -8.13
C MET A 80 -1.36 -2.50 -7.08
N LEU A 81 -1.63 -3.79 -6.95
CA LEU A 81 -0.94 -4.70 -6.04
C LEU A 81 -0.05 -5.65 -6.83
N ARG A 82 1.24 -5.68 -6.48
CA ARG A 82 2.23 -6.60 -7.04
C ARG A 82 2.88 -7.41 -5.93
N VAL A 83 2.62 -8.71 -5.90
CA VAL A 83 3.33 -9.62 -5.00
C VAL A 83 4.72 -9.88 -5.59
N ILE A 84 5.76 -9.58 -4.83
CA ILE A 84 7.16 -9.72 -5.26
C ILE A 84 7.87 -10.89 -4.57
N GLU A 85 7.38 -11.30 -3.39
CA GLU A 85 7.84 -12.49 -2.68
C GLU A 85 6.63 -13.23 -2.12
N MET A 86 6.63 -14.57 -2.20
CA MET A 86 5.59 -15.40 -1.60
C MET A 86 6.12 -16.80 -1.26
N ASP A 87 5.85 -17.24 -0.03
CA ASP A 87 6.18 -18.54 0.54
C ASP A 87 5.25 -18.82 1.72
N ILE A 88 4.02 -19.25 1.40
CA ILE A 88 2.97 -19.63 2.36
C ILE A 88 2.69 -21.13 2.18
N PRO A 89 3.48 -22.03 2.78
CA PRO A 89 3.51 -23.44 2.36
C PRO A 89 2.32 -24.27 2.85
N ASP A 90 1.55 -23.80 3.82
CA ASP A 90 0.47 -24.60 4.41
C ASP A 90 -0.71 -24.81 3.46
N ARG A 91 -0.79 -26.05 2.97
CA ARG A 91 -1.78 -26.51 2.01
C ARG A 91 -2.22 -27.92 2.37
N THR A 92 -3.52 -28.15 2.24
CA THR A 92 -4.08 -29.50 2.25
C THR A 92 -3.55 -30.31 1.06
N PRO A 93 -3.62 -31.66 1.10
CA PRO A 93 -3.24 -32.51 -0.02
C PRO A 93 -4.00 -32.23 -1.33
N ASN A 94 -5.19 -31.64 -1.25
CA ASN A 94 -6.02 -31.28 -2.40
C ASN A 94 -5.72 -29.86 -2.93
N GLY A 95 -4.74 -29.16 -2.35
CA GLY A 95 -4.29 -27.85 -2.80
C GLY A 95 -5.03 -26.66 -2.20
N TYR A 96 -5.95 -26.87 -1.26
CA TYR A 96 -6.57 -25.78 -0.50
C TYR A 96 -5.57 -25.18 0.49
N CYS A 97 -5.52 -23.85 0.54
CA CYS A 97 -4.71 -23.10 1.48
C CYS A 97 -5.32 -23.19 2.89
N ASN A 98 -4.51 -23.58 3.89
CA ASN A 98 -4.89 -23.41 5.30
C ASN A 98 -4.49 -22.01 5.77
N ASP A 99 -3.28 -21.58 5.38
CA ASP A 99 -2.80 -20.20 5.49
C ASP A 99 -2.98 -19.49 4.15
N ALA A 100 -3.59 -18.31 4.15
CA ALA A 100 -3.95 -17.65 2.91
C ALA A 100 -3.93 -16.11 3.00
N LEU A 101 -3.47 -15.50 1.90
CA LEU A 101 -3.60 -14.08 1.62
C LEU A 101 -4.78 -13.85 0.66
N TYR A 102 -5.78 -13.11 1.11
CA TYR A 102 -6.97 -12.75 0.32
C TYR A 102 -6.91 -11.28 -0.09
N VAL A 103 -7.41 -10.99 -1.30
CA VAL A 103 -7.47 -9.64 -1.84
C VAL A 103 -8.89 -9.36 -2.35
N PHE A 104 -9.43 -8.21 -1.96
CA PHE A 104 -10.78 -7.76 -2.31
C PHE A 104 -10.71 -6.39 -3.00
N ASP A 105 -11.43 -6.24 -4.09
CA ASP A 105 -11.56 -4.98 -4.85
C ASP A 105 -12.63 -4.04 -4.25
N ASP A 106 -12.63 -3.91 -2.92
CA ASP A 106 -13.54 -3.04 -2.18
C ASP A 106 -12.91 -2.65 -0.83
N ASN A 107 -13.56 -1.79 -0.06
CA ASN A 107 -13.19 -1.43 1.31
C ASN A 107 -13.70 -2.45 2.36
N THR A 108 -14.27 -3.55 1.92
CA THR A 108 -14.90 -4.57 2.76
C THR A 108 -14.62 -5.97 2.27
N ILE A 109 -14.60 -6.93 3.20
CA ILE A 109 -14.42 -8.37 2.94
C ILE A 109 -15.74 -9.07 2.57
N LEU A 110 -16.87 -8.35 2.56
CA LEU A 110 -18.18 -8.91 2.23
C LEU A 110 -18.38 -9.11 0.71
N THR A 111 -17.52 -8.50 -0.10
CA THR A 111 -17.49 -8.71 -1.55
C THR A 111 -16.74 -9.99 -1.89
N ARG A 112 -16.78 -10.39 -3.17
CA ARG A 112 -16.02 -11.55 -3.63
C ARG A 112 -14.54 -11.19 -3.67
N ALA A 113 -13.71 -12.06 -3.11
CA ALA A 113 -12.27 -12.01 -3.31
C ALA A 113 -11.94 -12.11 -4.81
N MET A 114 -10.87 -11.44 -5.23
CA MET A 114 -10.45 -11.37 -6.63
C MET A 114 -10.05 -12.76 -7.14
N GLU A 115 -10.64 -13.21 -8.26
CA GLU A 115 -10.33 -14.52 -8.85
C GLU A 115 -8.87 -14.66 -9.28
N ASP A 116 -8.29 -13.58 -9.82
CA ASP A 116 -6.86 -13.51 -10.15
C ASP A 116 -5.95 -13.59 -8.91
N ALA A 117 -6.52 -13.42 -7.71
CA ALA A 117 -5.88 -13.58 -6.41
C ALA A 117 -6.31 -14.88 -5.70
N GLY A 118 -6.71 -15.91 -6.45
CA GLY A 118 -7.14 -17.19 -5.89
C GLY A 118 -8.58 -17.22 -5.34
N GLY A 119 -9.33 -16.13 -5.49
CA GLY A 119 -10.75 -16.05 -5.13
C GLY A 119 -10.99 -16.46 -3.68
N THR A 120 -11.99 -17.33 -3.46
CA THR A 120 -12.31 -17.84 -2.12
C THR A 120 -11.26 -18.78 -1.54
N GLY A 121 -10.33 -19.29 -2.37
CA GLY A 121 -9.20 -20.11 -1.91
C GLY A 121 -8.02 -19.28 -1.40
N GLY A 122 -7.94 -18.01 -1.81
CA GLY A 122 -6.83 -17.12 -1.47
C GLY A 122 -5.51 -17.54 -2.13
N LEU A 123 -4.47 -16.75 -1.84
CA LEU A 123 -3.12 -17.00 -2.28
C LEU A 123 -2.34 -17.74 -1.20
N CYS A 124 -1.69 -18.81 -1.61
CA CYS A 124 -0.67 -19.48 -0.82
C CYS A 124 0.39 -20.09 -1.74
N GLY A 125 1.38 -20.79 -1.20
CA GLY A 125 2.50 -21.42 -1.89
C GLY A 125 3.57 -20.41 -2.31
N ARG A 126 4.19 -20.64 -3.48
CA ARG A 126 5.32 -19.83 -4.00
C ARG A 126 5.08 -19.21 -5.37
N ILE A 127 3.89 -19.41 -5.95
CA ILE A 127 3.56 -18.93 -7.30
C ILE A 127 2.98 -17.53 -7.17
N LEU A 128 3.71 -16.52 -7.63
CA LEU A 128 3.24 -15.14 -7.59
C LEU A 128 1.98 -14.98 -8.48
N PRO A 129 0.90 -14.34 -7.99
CA PRO A 129 -0.24 -13.98 -8.82
C PRO A 129 0.15 -12.95 -9.89
N PRO A 130 -0.69 -12.76 -10.92
CA PRO A 130 -0.55 -11.61 -11.80
C PRO A 130 -0.69 -10.29 -11.03
N THR A 131 -0.26 -9.18 -11.63
CA THR A 131 -0.51 -7.84 -11.09
C THR A 131 -2.01 -7.61 -10.95
N LEU A 132 -2.46 -7.32 -9.74
CA LEU A 132 -3.86 -7.06 -9.42
C LEU A 132 -4.12 -5.56 -9.50
N LYS A 133 -5.27 -5.18 -10.06
CA LYS A 133 -5.70 -3.78 -10.15
C LYS A 133 -7.12 -3.64 -9.60
N SER A 134 -7.34 -2.64 -8.77
CA SER A 134 -8.67 -2.30 -8.30
C SER A 134 -9.49 -1.60 -9.39
N THR A 135 -10.80 -1.64 -9.26
CA THR A 135 -11.74 -0.86 -10.09
C THR A 135 -11.93 0.56 -9.56
N GLY A 136 -11.82 0.76 -8.24
CA GLY A 136 -11.94 2.06 -7.57
C GLY A 136 -10.76 2.39 -6.67
N GLN A 137 -10.96 3.35 -5.76
CA GLN A 137 -9.91 3.85 -4.86
C GLN A 137 -9.59 2.94 -3.66
N PHE A 138 -10.21 1.76 -3.56
CA PHE A 138 -10.10 0.88 -2.40
C PHE A 138 -9.63 -0.51 -2.80
N MET A 139 -8.87 -1.14 -1.91
CA MET A 139 -8.51 -2.54 -1.97
C MET A 139 -8.29 -3.03 -0.54
N THR A 140 -8.91 -4.16 -0.18
CA THR A 140 -8.76 -4.75 1.16
C THR A 140 -7.93 -6.02 1.05
N VAL A 141 -6.92 -6.17 1.91
CA VAL A 141 -6.04 -7.34 1.95
C VAL A 141 -6.17 -7.99 3.31
N VAL A 142 -6.33 -9.31 3.33
CA VAL A 142 -6.50 -10.10 4.56
C VAL A 142 -5.50 -11.23 4.56
N PHE A 143 -4.70 -11.35 5.61
CA PHE A 143 -3.84 -12.49 5.86
C PHE A 143 -4.36 -13.28 7.05
N LYS A 144 -4.68 -14.55 6.82
CA LYS A 144 -5.15 -15.47 7.86
C LYS A 144 -4.30 -16.71 7.87
N THR A 145 -3.92 -17.14 9.08
CA THR A 145 -3.24 -18.41 9.31
C THR A 145 -4.03 -19.26 10.30
N ASP A 146 -3.85 -20.57 10.27
CA ASP A 146 -4.40 -21.45 11.29
C ASP A 146 -3.48 -21.54 12.52
N SER A 147 -3.76 -22.50 13.40
CA SER A 147 -3.04 -22.72 14.66
C SER A 147 -1.86 -23.68 14.55
N ASP A 148 -1.63 -24.31 13.39
CA ASP A 148 -0.65 -25.38 13.23
C ASP A 148 -0.06 -25.46 11.80
N GLY A 149 0.50 -26.61 11.43
CA GLY A 149 1.11 -26.83 10.11
C GLY A 149 2.41 -26.06 9.81
N PRO A 150 2.92 -26.14 8.57
CA PRO A 150 4.19 -25.52 8.20
C PRO A 150 4.06 -24.02 7.91
N VAL A 151 4.91 -23.22 8.55
CA VAL A 151 5.10 -21.79 8.20
C VAL A 151 6.22 -21.60 7.18
N GLY A 152 6.14 -20.51 6.41
CA GLY A 152 7.14 -20.14 5.41
C GLY A 152 7.64 -18.71 5.60
N ARG A 153 8.45 -18.22 4.65
CA ARG A 153 8.97 -16.85 4.69
C ARG A 153 7.90 -15.78 4.50
N GLY A 154 6.67 -16.19 4.23
CA GLY A 154 5.51 -15.31 4.08
C GLY A 154 5.54 -14.59 2.75
N PHE A 155 5.10 -13.33 2.74
CA PHE A 155 5.00 -12.55 1.51
C PHE A 155 5.51 -11.14 1.68
N LYS A 156 5.81 -10.53 0.53
CA LYS A 156 6.07 -9.12 0.35
C LYS A 156 5.36 -8.64 -0.91
N PHE A 157 4.58 -7.57 -0.80
CA PHE A 157 3.93 -6.95 -1.96
C PHE A 157 4.09 -5.44 -1.97
N ILE A 158 4.05 -4.88 -3.18
CA ILE A 158 4.04 -3.44 -3.42
C ILE A 158 2.60 -3.04 -3.73
N MET A 159 2.09 -2.03 -3.02
CA MET A 159 0.81 -1.39 -3.25
C MET A 159 1.06 0.01 -3.77
N THR A 160 0.59 0.33 -4.97
CA THR A 160 0.77 1.64 -5.61
C THR A 160 -0.56 2.22 -6.01
N ALA A 161 -0.82 3.48 -5.65
CA ALA A 161 -1.90 4.25 -6.26
C ALA A 161 -1.48 4.67 -7.66
N VAL A 162 -2.28 4.32 -8.66
CA VAL A 162 -2.02 4.58 -10.08
C VAL A 162 -3.20 5.27 -10.76
N ARG A 163 -2.90 6.11 -11.75
CA ARG A 163 -3.87 6.54 -12.77
C ARG A 163 -3.47 6.02 -14.15
N GLU A 164 -4.47 5.77 -14.98
CA GLU A 164 -4.31 5.18 -16.33
C GLU A 164 -4.66 6.20 -17.44
N ASP A 165 -4.68 7.49 -17.14
CA ASP A 165 -5.04 8.55 -18.06
C ASP A 165 -3.84 9.30 -18.66
N GLY A 166 -2.61 8.82 -18.40
CA GLY A 166 -1.38 9.36 -18.98
C GLY A 166 -1.41 9.40 -20.52
N ASP A 167 -2.06 8.43 -21.17
CA ASP A 167 -2.25 8.42 -22.62
C ASP A 167 -3.36 9.37 -23.08
N LYS A 168 -4.42 9.53 -22.28
CA LYS A 168 -5.58 10.38 -22.64
C LYS A 168 -5.20 11.85 -22.65
N PHE A 169 -4.33 12.28 -21.73
CA PHE A 169 -3.90 13.67 -21.61
C PHE A 169 -2.46 13.90 -22.12
N SER A 170 -1.81 12.88 -22.68
CA SER A 170 -0.40 12.90 -23.09
C SER A 170 0.57 13.36 -21.98
N SER A 171 0.12 13.32 -20.72
CA SER A 171 0.82 13.79 -19.54
C SER A 171 0.06 13.35 -18.28
N CYS A 172 0.80 13.11 -17.20
CA CYS A 172 0.26 12.81 -15.87
C CYS A 172 0.02 14.08 -15.01
N GLY A 173 0.16 15.27 -15.60
CA GLY A 173 0.01 16.53 -14.88
C GLY A 173 1.17 16.75 -13.90
N SER A 174 0.86 16.82 -12.61
CA SER A 174 1.83 16.92 -11.50
C SER A 174 2.23 15.56 -10.92
N SER A 175 1.93 14.47 -11.62
CA SER A 175 2.30 13.11 -11.24
C SER A 175 3.37 12.60 -12.20
N PHE A 176 4.16 11.61 -11.77
CA PHE A 176 5.18 10.99 -12.61
C PHE A 176 4.55 10.04 -13.63
N GLN A 177 4.97 10.13 -14.89
CA GLN A 177 4.53 9.21 -15.93
C GLN A 177 5.58 8.11 -16.19
N CYS A 178 5.23 6.89 -15.79
CA CYS A 178 5.98 5.67 -16.09
C CYS A 178 6.11 5.42 -17.60
N GLU A 179 7.04 4.55 -18.01
CA GLU A 179 7.23 4.19 -19.41
C GLU A 179 6.00 3.44 -19.96
N ASN A 180 5.38 2.60 -19.14
CA ASN A 180 4.11 1.90 -19.37
C ASN A 180 2.86 2.80 -19.31
N LYS A 181 3.05 4.13 -19.24
CA LYS A 181 2.00 5.16 -19.29
C LYS A 181 1.11 5.26 -18.06
N LEU A 182 1.40 4.49 -17.00
CA LEU A 182 0.82 4.71 -15.69
C LEU A 182 1.32 6.03 -15.09
N CYS A 183 0.46 6.66 -14.30
CA CYS A 183 0.82 7.81 -13.49
C CYS A 183 0.93 7.40 -12.02
N VAL A 184 2.05 7.73 -11.39
CA VAL A 184 2.31 7.51 -9.95
C VAL A 184 2.67 8.84 -9.28
N ASP A 185 2.58 8.90 -7.96
CA ASP A 185 2.97 10.11 -7.21
C ASP A 185 4.46 10.43 -7.44
N GLU A 186 4.81 11.72 -7.57
CA GLU A 186 6.20 12.16 -7.77
C GLU A 186 7.10 11.82 -6.58
N ALA A 187 6.56 11.66 -5.38
CA ALA A 187 7.31 11.25 -4.20
C ALA A 187 7.80 9.79 -4.24
N LEU A 188 7.35 9.01 -5.23
CA LEU A 188 7.73 7.61 -5.45
C LEU A 188 8.88 7.43 -6.44
N ILE A 189 9.44 8.53 -6.96
CA ILE A 189 10.57 8.46 -7.89
C ILE A 189 11.87 8.32 -7.09
N CYS A 190 12.73 7.38 -7.48
CA CYS A 190 14.04 7.12 -6.88
C CYS A 190 13.96 6.84 -5.37
N ASP A 191 12.92 6.14 -4.93
CA ASP A 191 12.70 5.78 -3.53
C ASP A 191 13.17 4.35 -3.18
N GLY A 192 13.69 3.62 -4.17
CA GLY A 192 14.19 2.26 -4.05
C GLY A 192 13.10 1.19 -4.25
N VAL A 193 11.89 1.57 -4.66
CA VAL A 193 10.76 0.66 -4.88
C VAL A 193 10.19 0.88 -6.27
N ASP A 194 10.10 -0.21 -7.05
CA ASP A 194 9.51 -0.20 -8.38
C ASP A 194 7.97 -0.06 -8.28
N HIS A 195 7.48 1.16 -8.16
CA HIS A 195 6.06 1.50 -8.13
C HIS A 195 5.43 1.46 -9.53
N CYS A 196 6.19 1.75 -10.58
CA CYS A 196 5.73 1.69 -11.96
C CYS A 196 5.50 0.26 -12.47
N GLY A 197 6.24 -0.73 -11.99
CA GLY A 197 6.22 -2.10 -12.48
C GLY A 197 7.04 -2.37 -13.72
N ASP A 198 7.66 -1.33 -14.27
CA ASP A 198 8.62 -1.38 -15.37
C ASP A 198 9.97 -0.75 -15.00
N PHE A 199 10.16 -0.45 -13.71
CA PHE A 199 11.36 0.18 -13.13
C PHE A 199 11.66 1.60 -13.64
N SER A 200 10.74 2.25 -14.36
CA SER A 200 11.00 3.55 -14.99
C SER A 200 11.05 4.72 -13.99
N ASP A 201 10.50 4.55 -12.80
CA ASP A 201 10.61 5.42 -11.62
C ASP A 201 11.96 5.31 -10.90
N GLU A 202 12.65 4.18 -11.03
CA GLU A 202 13.95 3.93 -10.39
C GLU A 202 15.14 4.01 -11.39
N ALA A 203 14.85 4.26 -12.66
CA ALA A 203 15.86 4.25 -13.71
C ALA A 203 16.81 5.46 -13.66
N ALA A 204 18.11 5.19 -13.83
CA ALA A 204 19.15 6.23 -13.97
C ALA A 204 19.00 7.06 -15.27
N SER A 205 18.26 6.54 -16.25
CA SER A 205 17.96 7.22 -17.52
C SER A 205 16.45 7.40 -17.71
N GLY A 206 16.04 8.13 -18.75
CA GLY A 206 14.62 8.42 -19.00
C GLY A 206 14.11 9.61 -18.20
N ARG A 207 12.88 9.50 -17.69
CA ARG A 207 12.17 10.58 -16.99
C ARG A 207 12.59 10.72 -15.52
N ALA A 208 12.84 9.61 -14.82
CA ALA A 208 13.20 9.62 -13.39
C ALA A 208 14.61 10.18 -13.14
N ARG A 209 15.62 9.71 -13.89
CA ARG A 209 17.02 10.17 -13.80
C ARG A 209 17.59 10.03 -12.38
N CYS A 210 17.39 8.88 -11.76
CA CYS A 210 17.91 8.58 -10.43
C CYS A 210 19.44 8.63 -10.43
N LYS A 211 20.00 9.13 -9.34
CA LYS A 211 21.46 9.10 -9.13
C LYS A 211 21.81 7.80 -8.42
N GLU A 212 22.81 7.10 -8.94
CA GLU A 212 23.47 5.98 -8.26
C GLU A 212 24.16 6.42 -6.97
#